data_AF-A0A379B5H3-F1
#
_entry.id   AF-A0A379B5H3-F1
#
_cell.length_a   1.000
_cell.length_b   1.000
_cell.length_c   1.000
_cell.angle_alpha   90.00
_cell.angle_beta   90.00
_cell.angle_gamma   90.00
#
_symmetry.space_group_name_H-M   'P 1'
#
loop_
_entity.id
_entity.type
_entity.pdbx_description
1 polymer ?
#
loop_
_entity_poly.entity_id
_entity_poly.type
_entity_poly.pdbx_seq_one_letter_code
_entity_poly.pdbx_strand_id
1 'polypeptide(L)' 'MRFYHILYSCLLFFSVSSSYAAPFSVSEEDINRQLEKQQHIKGQFGLPGLFGLSYQVLNLSTKIGQPRKNASK' A
#
# COMPACT_ATOMS: atom_id res chain seq x y z
N MET A 1 31.94 25.97 30.91
CA MET A 1 30.75 25.63 31.72
C MET A 1 29.42 25.89 31.00
N ARG A 2 29.18 27.05 30.35
CA ARG A 2 27.88 27.38 29.71
C ARG A 2 27.53 26.52 28.47
N PHE A 3 28.53 26.10 27.69
CA PHE A 3 28.33 25.28 26.48
C PHE A 3 27.78 23.88 26.79
N TYR A 4 28.25 23.25 27.88
CA TYR A 4 27.78 21.94 28.32
C TYR A 4 26.33 21.96 28.77
N HIS A 5 25.86 23.06 29.37
CA HIS A 5 24.44 23.23 29.71
C HIS A 5 23.56 23.35 28.47
N ILE A 6 24.01 24.04 27.43
CA ILE A 6 23.27 24.14 26.16
C ILE A 6 23.20 22.77 25.48
N LEU A 7 24.32 22.05 25.43
CA LEU A 7 24.38 20.70 24.88
C LEU A 7 23.49 19.72 25.65
N TYR A 8 23.52 19.77 26.98
CA TYR A 8 22.69 18.93 27.85
C TYR A 8 21.20 19.24 27.70
N SER A 9 20.84 20.53 27.61
CA SER A 9 19.47 20.97 27.34
C SER A 9 18.98 20.52 25.96
N CYS A 10 19.81 20.60 24.92
CA CYS A 10 19.47 20.09 23.59
C CYS A 10 19.27 18.57 23.58
N LEU A 11 20.10 17.82 24.32
CA LEU A 11 19.99 16.36 24.40
C LEU A 11 18.68 15.92 25.05
N LEU A 12 18.26 16.61 26.12
CA LEU A 12 16.99 16.34 26.79
C LEU A 12 15.77 16.61 25.89
N PHE A 13 15.81 17.67 25.07
CA PHE A 13 14.73 17.96 24.11
C PHE A 13 14.61 16.90 23.00
N PHE A 14 15.74 16.33 22.56
CA PHE A 14 15.73 15.31 21.51
C PHE A 14 15.23 13.94 22.01
N SER A 15 15.36 13.63 23.31
CA SER A 15 14.84 12.39 23.87
C SER A 15 13.30 12.30 23.94
N VAL A 16 12.59 13.43 23.91
CA VAL A 16 11.11 13.46 24.05
C VAL A 16 10.39 13.37 22.69
N SER A 17 11.10 13.49 21.56
CA SER A 17 10.50 13.53 20.21
C SER A 17 10.33 12.16 19.55
N SER A 18 10.71 11.07 20.21
CA SER A 18 10.74 9.72 19.62
C SER A 18 9.42 8.94 19.66
N SER A 19 8.31 9.56 20.10
CA SER A 19 7.10 8.80 20.42
C SER A 19 5.96 9.09 19.44
N TYR A 20 5.50 8.01 18.79
CA TYR A 20 4.32 7.85 17.93
C TYR A 20 4.52 7.91 16.40
N ALA A 21 5.24 6.92 15.86
CA ALA A 21 4.78 6.32 14.61
C ALA A 21 3.59 5.40 14.96
N ALA A 22 2.36 5.90 14.87
CA ALA A 22 1.20 5.03 14.99
C ALA A 22 1.21 4.06 13.79
N PRO A 23 1.22 2.73 14.01
CA PRO A 23 1.10 1.81 12.90
C PRO A 23 -0.25 2.04 12.22
N PHE A 24 -0.25 2.36 10.94
CA PHE A 24 -1.47 2.36 10.14
C PHE A 24 -1.68 0.93 9.63
N SER A 25 -2.92 0.46 9.72
CA SER A 25 -3.33 -0.82 9.16
C SER A 25 -4.52 -0.58 8.24
N VAL A 26 -4.48 -1.20 7.06
CA VAL A 26 -5.58 -1.15 6.09
C VAL A 26 -6.13 -2.56 5.96
N SER A 27 -7.44 -2.73 6.15
CA SER A 27 -8.07 -4.04 6.06
C SER A 27 -8.33 -4.45 4.60
N GLU A 28 -8.54 -5.75 4.35
CA GLU A 28 -8.99 -6.23 3.04
C GLU A 28 -10.33 -5.58 2.62
N GLU A 29 -11.23 -5.38 3.59
CA GLU A 29 -12.52 -4.69 3.41
C GLU A 29 -12.30 -3.27 2.88
N ASP A 30 -11.40 -2.50 3.50
CA ASP A 30 -11.10 -1.12 3.08
C ASP A 30 -10.54 -1.08 1.65
N ILE A 31 -9.68 -2.05 1.31
CA ILE A 31 -9.08 -2.15 -0.03
C ILE A 31 -10.12 -2.58 -1.06
N ASN A 32 -10.94 -3.58 -0.74
CA ASN A 32 -12.00 -4.06 -1.64
C ASN A 32 -13.04 -2.97 -1.90
N ARG A 33 -13.45 -2.22 -0.87
CA ARG A 33 -14.32 -1.06 -1.02
C ARG A 33 -13.70 0.02 -1.90
N GLN A 34 -12.39 0.20 -1.85
CA GLN A 34 -11.69 1.13 -2.73
C GLN A 34 -11.61 0.60 -4.17
N LEU A 35 -11.37 -0.69 -4.36
CA LEU A 35 -11.36 -1.34 -5.68
C LEU A 35 -12.72 -1.25 -6.37
N GLU A 36 -13.82 -1.34 -5.62
CA GLU A 36 -15.18 -1.11 -6.14
C GLU A 36 -15.40 0.33 -6.61
N LYS A 37 -14.79 1.30 -5.93
CA LYS A 37 -14.89 2.72 -6.30
C LYS A 37 -14.00 3.09 -7.48
N GLN A 38 -12.91 2.35 -7.70
CA GLN A 38 -12.01 2.61 -8.81
C GLN A 38 -12.63 2.21 -10.15
N GLN A 39 -12.25 2.93 -11.22
CA GLN A 39 -12.80 2.68 -12.55
C GLN A 39 -12.52 1.26 -13.02
N HIS A 40 -13.50 0.70 -13.75
CA HIS A 40 -13.42 -0.63 -14.33
C HIS A 40 -12.17 -0.79 -15.19
N ILE A 41 -11.42 -1.87 -14.97
CA ILE A 41 -10.25 -2.20 -15.78
C ILE A 41 -10.75 -2.63 -17.15
N LYS A 42 -10.46 -1.82 -18.17
CA LYS A 42 -10.80 -2.11 -19.57
C LYS A 42 -9.53 -2.35 -20.36
N GLY A 43 -9.62 -3.25 -21.32
CA GLY A 43 -8.52 -3.52 -22.23
C GLY A 43 -9.00 -4.19 -23.50
N GLN A 44 -8.06 -4.37 -24.42
CA GLN A 44 -8.27 -5.09 -25.66
C GLN A 44 -7.16 -6.12 -25.80
N PHE A 45 -7.54 -7.37 -26.04
CA PHE A 45 -6.63 -8.46 -26.31
C PHE A 45 -6.84 -8.93 -27.75
N GLY A 46 -5.78 -9.10 -28.52
CA GLY A 46 -5.87 -9.70 -29.85
C GLY A 46 -4.77 -9.26 -30.80
N LEU A 47 -4.86 -9.79 -32.01
CA LEU A 47 -3.99 -9.45 -33.13
C LEU A 47 -4.78 -8.56 -34.10
N PRO A 48 -4.38 -7.28 -34.28
CA PRO A 48 -5.05 -6.37 -35.20
C PRO A 48 -5.22 -6.99 -36.59
N GLY A 49 -6.44 -7.00 -37.12
CA GLY A 49 -6.76 -7.55 -38.43
C GLY A 49 -7.02 -9.06 -38.48
N LEU A 50 -6.83 -9.80 -37.39
CA LEU A 50 -7.17 -11.23 -37.30
C LEU A 50 -8.28 -11.51 -36.29
N PHE A 51 -8.09 -11.09 -35.04
CA PHE A 51 -9.11 -11.18 -33.99
C PHE A 51 -8.84 -10.15 -32.89
N GLY A 52 -9.91 -9.74 -32.20
CA GLY A 52 -9.81 -8.85 -31.06
C GLY A 52 -10.96 -9.08 -30.09
N LEU A 53 -10.65 -9.03 -28.79
CA LEU A 53 -11.59 -9.12 -27.68
C LEU A 53 -11.41 -7.88 -26.81
N SER A 54 -12.41 -7.02 -26.80
CA SER A 54 -12.53 -5.96 -25.80
C SER A 54 -13.08 -6.57 -24.52
N TYR A 55 -12.43 -6.30 -23.40
CA TYR A 55 -12.83 -6.82 -22.10
C TYR A 55 -12.96 -5.71 -21.06
N GLN A 56 -13.75 -6.01 -20.04
CA GLN A 56 -13.93 -5.20 -18.86
C GLN A 56 -13.96 -6.10 -17.64
N VAL A 57 -13.09 -5.83 -16.67
CA VAL A 57 -13.06 -6.56 -15.40
C VAL A 57 -13.90 -5.79 -14.38
N LEU A 58 -14.79 -6.51 -13.72
CA LEU A 58 -15.73 -6.01 -12.71
C LEU A 58 -15.51 -6.75 -11.39
N ASN A 59 -16.01 -6.17 -10.31
CA ASN A 59 -16.07 -6.80 -8.98
C ASN A 59 -14.69 -7.30 -8.49
N LEU A 60 -13.69 -6.41 -8.54
CA LEU A 60 -12.35 -6.71 -8.07
C LEU A 60 -12.35 -6.91 -6.54
N SER A 61 -11.78 -8.03 -6.09
CA SER A 61 -11.56 -8.32 -4.67
C SER A 61 -10.18 -8.93 -4.48
N THR A 62 -9.50 -8.54 -3.40
CA THR A 62 -8.15 -8.96 -3.05
C THR A 62 -8.11 -9.72 -1.72
N LYS A 63 -7.11 -10.60 -1.60
CA LYS A 63 -6.74 -11.32 -0.39
C LYS A 63 -5.26 -11.08 -0.07
N ILE A 64 -4.98 -10.64 1.15
CA ILE A 64 -3.66 -10.15 1.56
C ILE A 64 -3.01 -11.16 2.50
N GLY A 65 -1.69 -11.30 2.41
CA GLY A 65 -0.92 -12.25 3.23
C GLY A 65 -1.06 -13.71 2.81
N GLN A 66 -1.73 -14.00 1.69
CA GLN A 66 -1.83 -15.34 1.14
C GLN A 66 -0.50 -15.72 0.46
N PRO A 67 0.16 -16.84 0.84
CA PRO A 67 1.35 -17.31 0.15
C PRO A 67 1.00 -17.73 -1.29
N ARG A 68 1.87 -17.43 -2.25
CA ARG A 68 1.70 -17.85 -3.65
C ARG A 68 1.76 -19.38 -3.71
N LYS A 69 0.62 -20.03 -3.98
CA LYS A 69 0.48 -21.50 -4.00
C LYS A 69 1.30 -22.23 -5.07
N ASN A 70 1.93 -21.51 -6.02
CA ASN A 70 2.63 -22.10 -7.16
C ASN A 70 4.15 -21.79 -7.17
N ALA A 71 4.75 -21.46 -6.02
CA ALA A 71 6.20 -21.29 -5.90
C ALA A 71 6.91 -22.51 -5.26
N SER A 72 6.29 -23.70 -5.33
CA SER A 72 6.98 -24.95 -5.01
C SER A 72 7.69 -25.45 -6.26
N LYS A 73 9.01 -25.51 -6.12
CA LYS A 73 10.01 -26.02 -7.06
C LYS A 73 9.76 -27.49 -7.41
#